data_AF-A0A843TAC6-F1
#
_entry.id   AF-A0A843TAC6-F1
#
_cell.length_a   1.000
_cell.length_b   1.000
_cell.length_c   1.000
_cell.angle_alpha   90.00
_cell.angle_beta   90.00
_cell.angle_gamma   90.00
#
_symmetry.space_group_name_H-M   'P 1'
#
loop_
_entity.id
_entity.type
_entity.pdbx_description
1 polymer ?
#
loop_
_entity_poly.entity_id
_entity_poly.type
_entity_poly.pdbx_seq_one_letter_code
_entity_poly.pdbx_strand_id
1 'polypeptide(L)'
;MERLRAETRTLKEELVQVRASRDAGASSSAQPASEDLAVRLQEALDRAQVRVWELEASSQGARATLQAQMNGLRLELVRTEGRLLESRKRQSQAEADRAWAIEERTRTVADLEFLKDRMLKKRQEQKQQAQQEAAGRRGSVFRSLDDIVSLGDPSAGRGGGQRPEASVASRPPLPDRRREREEDKVSNSRRQRQSEGERSEERGSRCSTRGMPLS
;
A
#
# COMPACT_ATOMS: atom_id res chain seq x y z
N MET A 1 47.96 -14.87 -14.62
CA MET A 1 47.49 -16.12 -15.24
C MET A 1 48.12 -16.37 -16.60
N GLU A 2 47.88 -15.55 -17.62
CA GLU A 2 48.42 -15.78 -18.98
C GLU A 2 49.96 -15.86 -19.02
N ARG A 3 50.65 -14.94 -18.33
CA ARG A 3 52.11 -14.96 -18.18
C ARG A 3 52.62 -16.29 -17.59
N LEU A 4 52.04 -16.72 -16.46
CA LEU A 4 52.40 -17.97 -15.78
C LEU A 4 52.14 -19.23 -16.63
N ARG A 5 51.08 -19.20 -17.46
CA ARG A 5 50.80 -20.28 -18.43
C ARG A 5 51.84 -20.29 -19.57
N ALA A 6 52.29 -19.13 -20.03
CA ALA A 6 53.36 -19.03 -21.02
C ALA A 6 54.68 -19.58 -20.45
N GLU A 7 55.05 -19.17 -19.24
CA GLU A 7 56.23 -19.67 -18.50
C GLU A 7 56.16 -21.19 -18.27
N THR A 8 54.98 -21.73 -17.98
CA THR A 8 54.79 -23.18 -17.82
C THR A 8 55.00 -23.92 -19.15
N ARG A 9 54.66 -23.33 -20.30
CA ARG A 9 54.92 -23.93 -21.62
C ARG A 9 56.41 -23.91 -21.93
N THR A 10 57.09 -22.78 -21.71
CA THR A 10 58.53 -22.68 -21.94
C THR A 10 59.32 -23.66 -21.06
N LEU A 11 58.98 -23.79 -19.78
CA LEU A 11 59.60 -24.78 -18.88
C LEU A 11 59.37 -26.23 -19.34
N LYS A 12 58.20 -26.54 -19.92
CA LYS A 12 57.93 -27.87 -20.50
C LYS A 12 58.80 -28.13 -21.73
N GLU A 13 58.92 -27.15 -22.61
CA GLU A 13 59.75 -27.24 -23.82
C GLU A 13 61.23 -27.42 -23.46
N GLU A 14 61.75 -26.63 -22.52
CA GLU A 14 63.12 -26.74 -22.01
C GLU A 14 63.38 -28.12 -21.37
N LEU A 15 62.46 -28.61 -20.55
CA LEU A 15 62.58 -29.94 -19.93
C LEU A 15 62.62 -31.06 -20.97
N VAL A 16 61.80 -30.97 -22.02
CA VAL A 16 61.81 -31.94 -23.14
C VAL A 16 63.14 -31.88 -23.89
N GLN A 17 63.66 -30.68 -24.16
CA GLN A 17 64.96 -30.52 -24.84
C GLN A 17 66.13 -31.08 -24.02
N VAL A 18 66.14 -30.86 -22.71
CA VAL A 18 67.18 -31.41 -21.81
C VAL A 18 67.12 -32.94 -21.78
N ARG A 19 65.91 -33.53 -21.70
CA ARG A 19 65.75 -35.00 -21.74
C ARG A 19 66.15 -35.59 -23.10
N ALA A 20 65.74 -34.98 -24.20
CA ALA A 20 66.12 -35.42 -25.54
C ALA A 20 67.65 -35.36 -25.78
N SER A 21 68.30 -34.32 -25.27
CA SER A 21 69.76 -34.16 -25.34
C SER A 21 70.50 -35.23 -24.53
N ARG A 22 69.93 -35.63 -23.38
CA ARG A 22 70.44 -36.75 -22.57
C ARG A 22 70.35 -38.08 -23.33
N ASP A 23 69.20 -38.37 -23.93
CA ASP A 23 68.96 -39.63 -24.64
C ASP A 23 69.87 -39.77 -25.87
N ALA A 24 70.20 -38.66 -26.55
CA ALA A 24 71.14 -38.64 -27.66
C ALA A 24 72.63 -38.79 -27.25
N GLY A 25 72.98 -38.49 -25.99
CA GLY A 25 74.36 -38.38 -25.49
C GLY A 25 74.85 -39.55 -24.63
N ALA A 26 74.26 -40.75 -24.80
CA ALA A 26 74.34 -41.91 -23.89
C ALA A 26 75.74 -42.49 -23.54
N SER A 27 76.87 -41.84 -23.88
CA SER A 27 78.22 -42.30 -23.54
C SER A 27 79.18 -41.21 -23.03
N SER A 28 78.69 -40.06 -22.57
CA SER A 28 79.56 -38.97 -22.07
C SER A 28 79.53 -38.79 -20.55
N SER A 29 80.64 -38.32 -19.99
CA SER A 29 80.82 -37.96 -18.56
C SER A 29 79.96 -36.77 -18.09
N ALA A 30 79.09 -36.20 -18.93
CA ALA A 30 78.24 -35.05 -18.63
C ALA A 30 76.83 -35.43 -18.10
N GLN A 31 76.53 -36.72 -17.97
CA GLN A 31 75.22 -37.22 -17.52
C GLN A 31 74.70 -36.64 -16.17
N PRO A 32 75.48 -36.57 -15.08
CA PRO A 32 74.95 -36.11 -13.79
C PRO A 32 74.50 -34.63 -13.81
N ALA A 33 75.22 -33.76 -14.53
CA ALA A 33 74.85 -32.35 -14.64
C ALA A 33 73.53 -32.15 -15.42
N SER A 34 73.26 -32.99 -16.43
CA SER A 34 72.01 -32.95 -17.20
C SER A 34 70.81 -33.46 -16.38
N GLU A 35 71.04 -34.39 -15.44
CA GLU A 35 70.03 -34.92 -14.54
C GLU A 35 69.64 -33.90 -13.48
N ASP A 36 70.62 -33.25 -12.84
CA ASP A 36 70.38 -32.16 -11.90
C ASP A 36 69.60 -31.00 -12.54
N LEU A 37 69.92 -30.65 -13.80
CA LEU A 37 69.17 -29.63 -14.54
C LEU A 37 67.73 -30.06 -14.82
N ALA A 38 67.51 -31.31 -15.22
CA ALA A 38 66.17 -31.85 -15.46
C ALA A 38 65.32 -31.87 -14.17
N VAL A 39 65.93 -32.21 -13.03
CA VAL A 39 65.25 -32.16 -11.72
C VAL A 39 64.88 -30.73 -11.36
N ARG A 40 65.79 -29.75 -11.50
CA ARG A 40 65.49 -28.34 -11.23
C ARG A 40 64.40 -27.77 -12.13
N LEU A 41 64.41 -28.12 -13.42
CA LEU A 41 63.36 -27.73 -14.37
C LEU A 41 62.02 -28.37 -14.02
N GLN A 42 62.01 -29.64 -13.60
CA GLN A 42 60.79 -30.31 -13.13
C GLN A 42 60.24 -29.64 -11.86
N GLU A 43 61.07 -29.35 -10.87
CA GLU A 43 60.63 -28.64 -9.65
C GLU A 43 60.10 -27.24 -9.95
N ALA A 44 60.76 -26.50 -10.85
CA ALA A 44 60.29 -25.19 -11.29
C ALA A 44 58.93 -25.29 -12.01
N LEU A 45 58.76 -26.30 -12.86
CA LEU A 45 57.51 -26.58 -13.55
C LEU A 45 56.39 -26.94 -12.56
N ASP A 46 56.66 -27.79 -11.57
CA ASP A 46 55.69 -28.20 -10.57
C ASP A 46 55.27 -27.01 -9.69
N ARG A 47 56.22 -26.17 -9.25
CA ARG A 47 55.92 -24.91 -8.53
C ARG A 47 55.08 -23.96 -9.37
N ALA A 48 55.37 -23.81 -10.66
CA ALA A 48 54.59 -22.96 -11.56
C ALA A 48 53.16 -23.50 -11.73
N GLN A 49 52.97 -24.81 -11.87
CA GLN A 49 51.66 -25.44 -11.98
C GLN A 49 50.82 -25.28 -10.71
N VAL A 50 51.40 -25.50 -9.53
CA VAL A 50 50.73 -25.24 -8.24
C VAL A 50 50.25 -23.78 -8.19
N ARG A 51 51.11 -22.83 -8.60
CA ARG A 51 50.74 -21.41 -8.59
C ARG A 51 49.63 -21.07 -9.59
N VAL A 52 49.57 -21.75 -10.74
CA VAL A 52 48.46 -21.63 -11.70
C VAL A 52 47.15 -22.06 -11.04
N TRP A 53 47.13 -23.22 -10.38
CA TRP A 53 45.94 -23.74 -9.72
C TRP A 53 45.47 -22.85 -8.56
N GLU A 54 46.39 -22.37 -7.72
CA GLU A 54 46.06 -21.43 -6.64
C GLU A 54 45.38 -20.15 -7.16
N LEU A 55 45.92 -19.57 -8.23
CA LEU A 55 45.37 -18.37 -8.84
C LEU A 55 44.04 -18.63 -9.55
N GLU A 56 43.85 -19.81 -10.16
CA GLU A 56 42.58 -20.23 -10.74
C GLU A 56 41.51 -20.39 -9.66
N ALA A 57 41.82 -21.09 -8.58
CA ALA A 57 40.92 -21.26 -7.45
C ALA A 57 40.55 -19.90 -6.82
N SER A 58 41.54 -19.03 -6.59
CA SER A 58 41.32 -17.68 -6.09
C SER A 58 40.44 -16.84 -7.03
N SER A 59 40.71 -16.89 -8.34
CA SER A 59 39.90 -16.18 -9.33
C SER A 59 38.47 -16.72 -9.42
N GLN A 60 38.26 -18.03 -9.32
CA GLN A 60 36.93 -18.64 -9.31
C GLN A 60 36.16 -18.25 -8.06
N GLY A 61 36.81 -18.29 -6.88
CA GLY A 61 36.24 -17.82 -5.63
C GLY A 61 35.81 -16.35 -5.71
N ALA A 62 36.68 -15.47 -6.19
CA ALA A 62 36.36 -14.05 -6.36
C ALA A 62 35.17 -13.81 -7.31
N ARG A 63 35.09 -14.57 -8.41
CA ARG A 63 33.96 -14.51 -9.35
C ARG A 63 32.66 -14.99 -8.71
N ALA A 64 32.70 -16.09 -7.96
CA ALA A 64 31.53 -16.59 -7.24
C ALA A 64 31.03 -15.57 -6.21
N THR A 65 31.93 -14.94 -5.46
CA THR A 65 31.59 -13.87 -4.52
C THR A 65 30.98 -12.66 -5.23
N LEU A 66 31.58 -12.21 -6.34
CA LEU A 66 31.05 -11.09 -7.13
C LEU A 66 29.64 -11.43 -7.67
N GLN A 67 29.43 -12.66 -8.16
CA GLN A 67 28.14 -13.11 -8.67
C GLN A 67 27.09 -13.15 -7.55
N ALA A 68 27.45 -13.61 -6.35
CA ALA A 68 26.57 -13.59 -5.19
C ALA A 68 26.18 -12.15 -4.79
N GLN A 69 27.13 -11.22 -4.78
CA GLN A 69 26.88 -9.80 -4.52
C GLN A 69 25.95 -9.18 -5.58
N MET A 70 26.19 -9.45 -6.86
CA MET A 70 25.33 -8.98 -7.96
C MET A 70 23.90 -9.52 -7.83
N ASN A 71 23.73 -10.80 -7.48
CA ASN A 71 22.42 -11.38 -7.24
C ASN A 71 21.72 -10.75 -6.02
N GLY A 72 22.48 -10.48 -4.95
CA GLY A 72 21.99 -9.74 -3.79
C GLY A 72 21.44 -8.36 -4.17
N LEU A 73 22.23 -7.58 -4.91
CA LEU A 73 21.82 -6.25 -5.39
C LEU A 73 20.60 -6.32 -6.32
N ARG A 74 20.52 -7.32 -7.21
CA ARG A 74 19.34 -7.53 -8.08
C ARG A 74 18.07 -7.81 -7.26
N LEU A 75 18.17 -8.64 -6.22
CA LEU A 75 17.03 -8.92 -5.34
C LEU A 75 16.59 -7.68 -4.54
N GLU A 76 17.54 -6.88 -4.06
CA GLU A 76 17.24 -5.62 -3.38
C GLU A 76 16.56 -4.62 -4.30
N LEU A 77 17.03 -4.48 -5.54
CA LEU A 77 16.40 -3.64 -6.56
C LEU A 77 14.94 -4.03 -6.76
N VAL A 78 14.67 -5.32 -7.04
CA VAL A 78 13.29 -5.81 -7.24
C VAL A 78 12.41 -5.55 -6.00
N ARG A 79 12.93 -5.76 -4.78
CA ARG A 79 12.18 -5.44 -3.55
C ARG A 79 11.89 -3.94 -3.42
N THR A 80 12.83 -3.08 -3.77
CA THR A 80 12.62 -1.62 -3.74
C THR A 80 11.58 -1.17 -4.76
N GLU A 81 11.63 -1.70 -5.98
CA GLU A 81 10.63 -1.45 -7.02
C GLU A 81 9.24 -1.92 -6.59
N GLY A 82 9.14 -3.12 -5.98
CA GLY A 82 7.89 -3.62 -5.41
C GLY A 82 7.30 -2.67 -4.37
N ARG A 83 8.11 -2.16 -3.44
CA ARG A 83 7.67 -1.16 -2.43
C ARG A 83 7.26 0.17 -3.06
N LEU A 84 7.97 0.64 -4.09
CA LEU A 84 7.62 1.86 -4.80
C LEU A 84 6.28 1.74 -5.53
N LEU A 85 6.04 0.61 -6.20
CA LEU A 85 4.78 0.32 -6.86
C LEU A 85 3.63 0.23 -5.86
N GLU A 86 3.84 -0.45 -4.74
CA GLU A 86 2.83 -0.52 -3.68
C GLU A 86 2.53 0.86 -3.08
N SER A 87 3.57 1.68 -2.86
CA SER A 87 3.41 3.05 -2.37
C SER A 87 2.59 3.90 -3.36
N ARG A 88 2.89 3.82 -4.66
CA ARG A 88 2.11 4.51 -5.71
C ARG A 88 0.66 4.03 -5.77
N LYS A 89 0.43 2.73 -5.62
CA LYS A 89 -0.93 2.17 -5.57
C LYS A 89 -1.71 2.71 -4.37
N ARG A 90 -1.09 2.75 -3.19
CA ARG A 90 -1.70 3.31 -1.98
C ARG A 90 -1.97 4.82 -2.11
N GLN A 91 -1.07 5.58 -2.76
CA GLN A 91 -1.28 7.00 -3.06
C GLN A 91 -2.46 7.22 -4.00
N SER A 92 -2.52 6.48 -5.11
CA SER A 92 -3.63 6.55 -6.06
C SER A 92 -4.98 6.21 -5.41
N GLN A 93 -5.02 5.19 -4.54
CA GLN A 93 -6.23 4.87 -3.78
C GLN A 93 -6.63 6.00 -2.83
N ALA A 94 -5.68 6.55 -2.07
CA ALA A 94 -5.95 7.65 -1.16
C ALA A 94 -6.43 8.91 -1.89
N GLU A 95 -5.95 9.16 -3.11
CA GLU A 95 -6.42 10.26 -3.97
C GLU A 95 -7.84 10.02 -4.46
N ALA A 96 -8.17 8.80 -4.90
CA ALA A 96 -9.52 8.43 -5.29
C ALA A 96 -10.52 8.56 -4.12
N ASP A 97 -10.14 8.10 -2.93
CA ASP A 97 -10.96 8.21 -1.72
C ASP A 97 -11.19 9.68 -1.33
N ARG A 98 -10.16 10.54 -1.46
CA ARG A 98 -10.30 11.99 -1.24
C ARG A 98 -11.23 12.64 -2.26
N ALA A 99 -11.10 12.30 -3.54
CA ALA A 99 -11.96 12.83 -4.59
C ALA A 99 -13.43 12.46 -4.34
N TRP A 100 -13.70 11.19 -4.00
CA TRP A 100 -15.03 10.73 -3.62
C TRP A 100 -15.60 11.47 -2.41
N ALA A 101 -14.80 11.68 -1.36
CA ALA A 101 -15.23 12.42 -0.17
C ALA A 101 -15.56 13.89 -0.46
N ILE A 102 -14.87 14.52 -1.42
CA ILE A 102 -15.20 15.88 -1.87
C ILE A 102 -16.51 15.88 -2.62
N GLU A 103 -16.69 14.96 -3.59
CA GLU A 103 -17.92 14.86 -4.37
C GLU A 103 -19.15 14.64 -3.47
N GLU A 104 -19.06 13.75 -2.49
CA GLU A 104 -20.15 13.47 -1.56
C GLU A 104 -20.51 14.68 -0.69
N ARG A 105 -19.50 15.44 -0.23
CA ARG A 105 -19.72 16.71 0.47
C ARG A 105 -20.38 17.75 -0.44
N THR A 106 -19.96 17.86 -1.68
CA THR A 106 -20.56 18.78 -2.66
C THR A 106 -22.03 18.44 -2.90
N ARG A 107 -22.39 17.14 -3.03
CA ARG A 107 -23.79 16.70 -3.13
C ARG A 107 -24.58 17.06 -1.87
N THR A 108 -24.03 16.78 -0.69
CA THR A 108 -24.67 17.12 0.59
C THR A 108 -24.94 18.62 0.71
N VAL A 109 -23.99 19.47 0.30
CA VAL A 109 -24.17 20.93 0.30
C VAL A 109 -25.30 21.34 -0.64
N ALA A 110 -25.34 20.78 -1.86
CA ALA A 110 -26.40 21.06 -2.82
C ALA A 110 -27.79 20.66 -2.29
N ASP A 111 -27.90 19.51 -1.62
CA ASP A 111 -29.14 19.05 -1.00
C ASP A 111 -29.62 19.99 0.12
N LEU A 112 -28.68 20.49 0.92
CA LEU A 112 -28.97 21.46 1.99
C LEU A 112 -29.40 22.82 1.42
N GLU A 113 -28.77 23.30 0.35
CA GLU A 113 -29.16 24.51 -0.37
C GLU A 113 -30.57 24.38 -0.95
N PHE A 114 -30.86 23.26 -1.60
CA PHE A 114 -32.20 22.97 -2.12
C PHE A 114 -33.26 22.97 -1.00
N LEU A 115 -32.98 22.33 0.14
CA LEU A 115 -33.90 22.31 1.27
C LEU A 115 -34.12 23.71 1.84
N LYS A 116 -33.07 24.50 1.99
CA LYS A 116 -33.14 25.89 2.42
C LYS A 116 -34.05 26.71 1.51
N ASP A 117 -33.84 26.64 0.20
CA ASP A 117 -34.63 27.38 -0.78
C ASP A 117 -36.10 26.95 -0.77
N ARG A 118 -36.35 25.64 -0.67
CA ARG A 118 -37.71 25.09 -0.54
C ARG A 118 -38.41 25.59 0.73
N MET A 119 -37.70 25.67 1.86
CA MET A 119 -38.25 26.17 3.13
C MET A 119 -38.53 27.67 3.08
N LEU A 120 -37.65 28.45 2.45
CA LEU A 120 -37.87 29.89 2.22
C LEU A 120 -39.09 30.12 1.33
N LYS A 121 -39.23 29.36 0.25
CA LYS A 121 -40.40 29.42 -0.64
C LYS A 121 -41.70 29.10 0.10
N LYS A 122 -41.75 28.00 0.86
CA LYS A 122 -42.91 27.67 1.70
C LYS A 122 -43.26 28.78 2.69
N ARG A 123 -42.26 29.41 3.29
CA ARG A 123 -42.47 30.53 4.22
C ARG A 123 -43.04 31.76 3.52
N GLN A 124 -42.62 32.04 2.28
CA GLN A 124 -43.17 33.14 1.47
C GLN A 124 -44.63 32.84 1.08
N GLU A 125 -44.93 31.61 0.65
CA GLU A 125 -46.29 31.17 0.34
C GLU A 125 -47.23 31.31 1.55
N GLN A 126 -46.80 30.87 2.74
CA GLN A 126 -47.56 31.04 3.99
C GLN A 126 -47.79 32.51 4.35
N LYS A 127 -46.79 33.38 4.14
CA LYS A 127 -46.95 34.83 4.36
C LYS A 127 -47.96 35.44 3.40
N GLN A 128 -47.94 35.05 2.12
CA GLN A 128 -48.91 35.52 1.13
C GLN A 128 -50.33 35.04 1.45
N GLN A 129 -50.50 33.78 1.86
CA GLN A 129 -51.79 33.25 2.31
C GLN A 129 -52.32 33.99 3.53
N ALA A 130 -51.51 34.21 4.57
CA ALA A 130 -51.93 34.98 5.74
C ALA A 130 -52.31 36.43 5.41
N GLN A 131 -51.61 37.07 4.45
CA GLN A 131 -51.97 38.41 3.96
C GLN A 131 -53.31 38.40 3.20
N GLN A 132 -53.53 37.40 2.33
CA GLN A 132 -54.80 37.23 1.60
C GLN A 132 -55.96 36.91 2.53
N GLU A 133 -55.77 36.05 3.54
CA GLU A 133 -56.78 35.77 4.55
C GLU A 133 -57.13 37.00 5.38
N ALA A 134 -56.12 37.77 5.83
CA ALA A 134 -56.35 39.02 6.54
C ALA A 134 -57.08 40.06 5.66
N ALA A 135 -56.75 40.14 4.37
CA ALA A 135 -57.44 41.00 3.42
C ALA A 135 -58.89 40.53 3.14
N GLY A 136 -59.09 39.22 2.99
CA GLY A 136 -60.40 38.59 2.78
C GLY A 136 -61.31 38.75 3.99
N ARG A 137 -60.80 38.59 5.22
CA ARG A 137 -61.54 38.89 6.46
C ARG A 137 -61.91 40.36 6.56
N ARG A 138 -61.03 41.30 6.17
CA ARG A 138 -61.41 42.72 6.10
C ARG A 138 -62.54 42.93 5.08
N GLY A 139 -62.43 42.36 3.88
CA GLY A 139 -63.49 42.42 2.86
C GLY A 139 -64.82 41.81 3.30
N SER A 140 -64.81 40.74 4.11
CA SER A 140 -66.03 40.13 4.65
C SER A 140 -66.60 40.91 5.84
N VAL A 141 -65.77 41.51 6.70
CA VAL A 141 -66.22 42.38 7.80
C VAL A 141 -66.92 43.63 7.25
N PHE A 142 -66.44 44.19 6.13
CA PHE A 142 -67.12 45.31 5.47
C PHE A 142 -68.39 44.89 4.72
N ARG A 143 -68.48 43.69 4.13
CA ARG A 143 -69.76 43.20 3.56
C ARG A 143 -70.78 42.81 4.63
N SER A 144 -70.35 42.27 5.78
CA SER A 144 -71.26 41.97 6.90
C SER A 144 -71.67 43.21 7.68
N LEU A 145 -70.91 44.32 7.63
CA LEU A 145 -71.34 45.59 8.22
C LEU A 145 -72.49 46.22 7.42
N ASP A 146 -72.55 46.06 6.10
CA ASP A 146 -73.72 46.45 5.29
C ASP A 146 -74.96 45.57 5.57
N ASP A 147 -74.78 44.29 5.92
CA ASP A 147 -75.87 43.42 6.41
C ASP A 147 -76.32 43.82 7.84
N ILE A 148 -75.43 44.34 8.69
CA ILE A 148 -75.75 44.80 10.05
C ILE A 148 -76.46 46.17 10.04
N VAL A 149 -76.17 47.05 9.06
CA VAL A 149 -76.89 48.33 8.89
C VAL A 149 -78.31 48.14 8.32
N SER A 150 -78.66 46.92 7.90
CA SER A 150 -80.00 46.56 7.39
C SER A 150 -80.91 45.85 8.42
N LEU A 151 -80.47 45.65 9.66
CA LEU A 151 -81.29 45.07 10.73
C LEU A 151 -81.21 45.93 12.00
N GLY A 152 -82.16 46.85 12.13
CA GLY A 152 -82.49 47.43 13.42
C GLY A 152 -83.18 46.40 14.32
N ASP A 153 -82.49 45.97 15.37
CA ASP A 153 -83.07 45.75 16.71
C ASP A 153 -81.96 45.42 17.75
N PRO A 154 -81.74 46.23 18.79
CA PRO A 154 -80.69 45.99 19.79
C PRO A 154 -81.26 45.36 21.07
N SER A 155 -81.42 44.02 21.12
CA SER A 155 -81.73 43.35 22.40
C SER A 155 -81.52 41.84 22.41
N ALA A 156 -80.29 41.40 22.70
CA ALA A 156 -79.88 40.11 23.28
C ALA A 156 -78.36 40.00 23.08
N GLY A 157 -77.50 39.49 23.95
CA GLY A 157 -77.66 38.73 25.17
C GLY A 157 -76.24 38.37 25.61
N ARG A 158 -76.00 38.49 26.91
CA ARG A 158 -74.75 38.18 27.60
C ARG A 158 -74.58 36.66 27.66
N GLY A 159 -73.58 36.11 27.01
CA GLY A 159 -73.11 34.72 27.15
C GLY A 159 -71.81 34.59 26.37
N GLY A 160 -70.65 34.31 26.96
CA GLY A 160 -70.36 33.14 27.77
C GLY A 160 -69.91 32.02 26.82
N GLY A 161 -68.60 31.73 26.75
CA GLY A 161 -68.16 30.54 26.03
C GLY A 161 -66.71 30.54 25.50
N GLN A 162 -65.85 29.88 26.28
CA GLN A 162 -64.74 29.02 25.85
C GLN A 162 -63.50 29.66 25.19
N ARG A 163 -62.42 29.62 25.97
CA ARG A 163 -61.03 29.65 25.46
C ARG A 163 -60.77 28.32 24.75
N PRO A 164 -60.27 28.31 23.49
CA PRO A 164 -59.81 27.07 22.87
C PRO A 164 -58.51 26.64 23.56
N GLU A 165 -58.51 25.40 24.06
CA GLU A 165 -57.34 24.75 24.63
C GLU A 165 -56.25 24.60 23.55
N ALA A 166 -55.04 25.02 23.87
CA ALA A 166 -53.88 24.81 23.02
C ALA A 166 -53.59 23.31 22.93
N SER A 167 -53.83 22.72 21.76
CA SER A 167 -53.41 21.36 21.43
C SER A 167 -51.88 21.29 21.51
N VAL A 168 -51.38 20.66 22.58
CA VAL A 168 -49.97 20.33 22.76
C VAL A 168 -49.65 19.20 21.78
N ALA A 169 -49.05 19.56 20.65
CA ALA A 169 -48.47 18.60 19.72
C ALA A 169 -47.44 17.74 20.46
N SER A 170 -47.69 16.43 20.47
CA SER A 170 -46.82 15.38 20.99
C SER A 170 -45.44 15.48 20.36
N ARG A 171 -44.41 15.71 21.19
CA ARG A 171 -43.02 15.61 20.74
C ARG A 171 -42.71 14.14 20.42
N PRO A 172 -42.05 13.82 19.30
CA PRO A 172 -41.63 12.46 19.00
C PRO A 172 -40.64 11.97 20.08
N PRO A 173 -40.69 10.68 20.46
CA PRO A 173 -39.77 10.12 21.45
C PRO A 173 -38.33 10.19 20.95
N LEU A 174 -37.40 10.49 21.86
CA LEU A 174 -35.97 10.54 21.57
C LEU A 174 -35.42 9.12 21.28
N PRO A 175 -34.47 8.99 20.33
CA PRO A 175 -33.85 7.71 20.01
C PRO A 175 -33.05 7.16 21.19
N ASP A 176 -33.18 5.85 21.38
CA ASP A 176 -32.66 5.13 22.54
C ASP A 176 -31.14 4.89 22.39
N ARG A 177 -30.33 5.78 22.98
CA ARG A 177 -28.84 5.79 22.92
C ARG A 177 -28.18 4.52 23.46
N ARG A 178 -28.94 3.63 24.10
CA ARG A 178 -28.44 2.36 24.61
C ARG A 178 -28.21 1.33 23.50
N ARG A 179 -29.04 1.33 22.45
CA ARG A 179 -28.90 0.41 21.31
C ARG A 179 -27.70 0.72 20.41
N GLU A 180 -27.45 2.00 20.13
CA GLU A 180 -26.28 2.40 19.32
C GLU A 180 -24.95 1.95 19.94
N ARG A 181 -24.85 1.96 21.27
CA ARG A 181 -23.62 1.55 21.98
C ARG A 181 -23.41 0.03 22.05
N GLU A 182 -24.44 -0.78 21.80
CA GLU A 182 -24.32 -2.23 21.78
C GLU A 182 -23.91 -2.75 20.39
N GLU A 183 -24.37 -2.13 19.30
CA GLU A 183 -23.98 -2.49 17.93
C GLU A 183 -22.50 -2.19 17.64
N ASP A 184 -21.95 -1.11 18.22
CA ASP A 184 -20.53 -0.76 18.09
C ASP A 184 -19.59 -1.79 18.74
N LYS A 185 -20.03 -2.47 19.80
CA LYS A 185 -19.22 -3.47 20.51
C LYS A 185 -19.12 -4.80 19.74
N VAL A 186 -20.19 -5.20 19.07
CA VAL A 186 -20.20 -6.44 18.27
C VAL A 186 -19.26 -6.30 17.07
N SER A 187 -19.30 -5.15 16.38
CA SER A 187 -18.46 -4.84 15.22
C SER A 187 -16.95 -4.85 15.52
N ASN A 188 -16.53 -4.31 16.68
CA ASN A 188 -15.11 -4.27 17.05
C ASN A 188 -14.55 -5.64 17.46
N SER A 189 -15.35 -6.48 18.11
CA SER A 189 -14.90 -7.82 18.52
C SER A 189 -14.59 -8.76 17.33
N ARG A 190 -15.31 -8.59 16.21
CA ARG A 190 -15.14 -9.42 15.00
C ARG A 190 -13.86 -9.08 14.23
N ARG A 191 -13.51 -7.80 14.15
CA ARG A 191 -12.26 -7.35 13.49
C ARG A 191 -11.01 -7.75 14.26
N GLN A 192 -11.07 -7.79 15.60
CA GLN A 192 -9.91 -8.14 16.41
C GLN A 192 -9.51 -9.62 16.25
N ARG A 193 -10.48 -10.54 16.14
CA ARG A 193 -10.22 -11.97 15.93
C ARG A 193 -9.60 -12.33 14.57
N GLN A 194 -9.84 -11.55 13.51
CA GLN A 194 -9.22 -11.82 12.20
C GLN A 194 -7.74 -11.42 12.16
N SER A 195 -7.36 -10.35 12.86
CA SER A 195 -5.96 -9.89 12.90
C SER A 195 -5.01 -10.82 13.71
N GLU A 196 -5.54 -11.62 14.63
CA GLU A 196 -4.74 -12.62 15.37
C GLU A 196 -4.49 -13.91 14.55
N GLY A 197 -5.41 -14.26 13.64
CA GLY A 197 -5.26 -15.40 12.72
C GLY A 197 -4.13 -15.17 11.70
N GLU A 198 -4.08 -13.98 11.08
CA GLU A 198 -3.06 -13.64 10.08
C GLU A 198 -1.63 -13.60 10.65
N ARG A 199 -1.46 -13.23 11.93
CA ARG A 199 -0.15 -13.24 12.59
C ARG A 199 0.40 -14.63 12.90
N SER A 200 -0.46 -15.65 12.94
CA SER A 200 -0.06 -17.03 13.23
C SER A 200 0.46 -17.75 11.99
N GLU A 201 -0.05 -17.40 10.80
CA GLU A 201 0.42 -17.96 9.52
C GLU A 201 1.82 -17.45 9.13
N GLU A 202 2.15 -16.19 9.47
CA GLU A 202 3.46 -15.61 9.16
C GLU A 202 4.63 -16.26 9.92
N ARG A 203 4.37 -16.92 11.06
CA ARG A 203 5.40 -17.66 11.82
C ARG A 203 5.61 -19.10 11.34
N GLY A 204 4.61 -19.73 10.74
CA GLY A 204 4.69 -21.13 10.28
C GLY A 204 5.46 -21.31 8.97
N SER A 205 5.57 -20.27 8.15
CA SER A 205 6.19 -20.35 6.82
C SER A 205 7.72 -20.10 6.83
N ARG A 206 8.41 -20.40 7.93
CA ARG A 206 9.87 -20.55 7.96
C ARG A 206 10.24 -21.99 7.62
N CYS A 207 9.98 -22.36 6.37
CA CYS A 207 10.46 -23.59 5.76
C CYS A 207 11.99 -23.65 5.79
N SER A 208 12.47 -24.76 6.34
CA SER A 208 13.84 -25.11 6.65
C SER A 208 14.70 -25.27 5.39
N THR A 209 15.65 -24.37 5.13
CA THR A 209 16.70 -24.53 4.11
C THR A 209 18.05 -24.96 4.71
N ARG A 210 18.06 -25.48 5.94
CA ARG A 210 19.28 -25.93 6.64
C ARG A 210 19.42 -27.45 6.53
N GLY A 211 19.67 -27.98 5.33
CA GLY A 211 19.90 -29.43 5.19
C GLY A 211 19.93 -30.02 3.78
N MET A 212 20.10 -29.25 2.70
CA MET A 212 20.31 -29.85 1.38
C MET A 212 21.81 -30.19 1.19
N PRO A 213 22.19 -31.48 1.03
CA PRO A 213 23.56 -31.88 0.78
C PRO A 213 23.94 -31.55 -0.66
N LEU A 214 25.11 -30.96 -0.87
CA LEU A 214 25.65 -30.67 -2.20
C LEU A 214 26.29 -31.96 -2.75
N SER A 215 25.68 -32.50 -3.80
CA SER A 215 26.32 -33.36 -4.80
C SER A 215 27.15 -32.51 -5.76
#